data_AF-A0A9W3C9U0-F1
#
_entry.id   AF-A0A9W3C9U0-F1
#
_cell.length_a   1.000
_cell.length_b   1.000
_cell.length_c   1.000
_cell.angle_alpha   90.00
_cell.angle_beta   90.00
_cell.angle_gamma   90.00
#
_symmetry.space_group_name_H-M   'P 1'
#
loop_
_entity.id
_entity.type
_entity.pdbx_description
1 polymer ?
#
loop_
_entity_poly.entity_id
_entity_poly.type
_entity_poly.pdbx_seq_one_letter_code
_entity_poly.pdbx_strand_id
1 'polypeptide(L)'
;MSGCGPSRRQFKYDVFLSFRGADTRKNIVSHLHKELVRQGIRTFKDDETLEPGDRFPERLREAINTSRFAIVVISKNYATSKWCLEELRMIMKLESEKKVDAFPIFYDVDISDVRNYKRSFSLICHNQSPRIPSWKDALQKIANTQANESRKFKDDATMVEEVVELVSDKLLSMLPMDLGNIVGMEADMDQIEHLLDMTFTTSEVRMVGIWGMPGIGKTTIAKNLYEKHKHRFKTHHCFLEKVRGQGTLDLHKQLLSDILRKKDFKSLNLAQGASCIKSRLVNLKSLIVIDDVDDVKQLDALAKEPSWFGPGSRIIITTRDKSLLNSSCALYKVECLKDDKGLQIFQRYAFLDEKPSAGCYNDLSKRVSELAQGLPIALKDFGTYLVNKKKEEEWQHALRSFEEAPLEKTMAALKSSYDGLDKVGKIAFLHVACLFNGEPVQRVRKLLQQGEVGMKVLEEKSLINVSVDEHISMHRLFEQMGKHIVRQDSENSPSQQRILWHHDDIRPVLVTNTALPPFLLLPINVTIYHMQCSKILFRRSLRI
;
A
#
# COMPACT_ATOMS: atom_id res chain seq x y z
N MET A 1 31.38 25.70 7.87
CA MET A 1 30.34 25.66 8.92
C MET A 1 29.33 24.60 8.52
N SER A 2 29.50 23.40 9.06
CA SER A 2 28.65 22.23 8.83
C SER A 2 27.35 22.40 9.61
N GLY A 3 26.24 22.56 8.88
CA GLY A 3 24.89 22.62 9.46
C GLY A 3 24.55 21.28 10.10
N CYS A 4 24.42 21.28 11.43
CA CYS A 4 23.94 20.15 12.20
C CYS A 4 22.44 19.98 11.92
N GLY A 5 22.06 18.92 11.21
CA GLY A 5 20.66 18.51 11.10
C GLY A 5 20.09 18.17 12.49
N PRO A 6 18.76 18.24 12.68
CA PRO A 6 18.16 17.96 13.98
C PRO A 6 18.47 16.52 14.40
N SER A 7 19.05 16.34 15.60
CA SER A 7 19.39 15.04 16.14
C SER A 7 18.13 14.18 16.28
N ARG A 8 18.13 13.00 15.65
CA ARG A 8 17.04 12.02 15.78
C ARG A 8 17.00 11.55 17.23
N ARG A 9 15.91 11.86 17.94
CA ARG A 9 15.73 11.44 19.34
C ARG A 9 15.73 9.91 19.41
N GLN A 10 16.68 9.34 20.12
CA GLN A 10 16.81 7.90 20.30
C GLN A 10 15.90 7.45 21.45
N PHE A 11 14.88 6.64 21.15
CA PHE A 11 13.96 6.10 22.15
C PHE A 11 14.49 4.78 22.71
N LYS A 12 14.72 4.73 24.02
CA LYS A 12 15.18 3.55 24.76
C LYS A 12 13.99 2.67 25.18
N TYR A 13 12.88 3.32 25.50
CA TYR A 13 11.63 2.67 25.92
C TYR A 13 10.48 3.12 25.01
N ASP A 14 9.50 2.26 24.88
CA ASP A 14 8.25 2.56 24.19
C ASP A 14 7.27 3.19 25.19
N VAL A 15 7.24 2.71 26.44
CA VAL A 15 6.35 3.20 27.51
C VAL A 15 7.11 3.48 28.80
N PHE A 16 6.78 4.59 29.47
CA PHE A 16 7.11 4.87 30.87
C PHE A 16 5.86 4.67 31.75
N LEU A 17 5.96 3.89 32.83
CA LEU A 17 4.89 3.74 33.81
C LEU A 17 5.11 4.65 35.01
N SER A 18 4.25 5.65 35.20
CA SER A 18 4.19 6.47 36.42
C SER A 18 3.05 5.99 37.31
N PHE A 19 3.34 5.63 38.56
CA PHE A 19 2.34 5.11 39.48
C PHE A 19 2.78 5.25 40.95
N ARG A 20 1.82 5.16 41.87
CA ARG A 20 2.13 5.07 43.30
C ARG A 20 2.37 3.62 43.69
N GLY A 21 3.63 3.25 43.89
CA GLY A 21 4.00 1.87 44.21
C GLY A 21 3.27 1.25 45.42
N ALA A 22 3.01 2.04 46.47
CA ALA A 22 2.28 1.58 47.65
C ALA A 22 0.82 1.19 47.37
N ASP A 23 0.20 1.78 46.34
CA ASP A 23 -1.21 1.57 46.02
C ASP A 23 -1.38 0.51 44.93
N THR A 24 -0.53 0.56 43.89
CA THR A 24 -0.84 -0.12 42.62
C THR A 24 0.22 -1.12 42.12
N ARG A 25 1.37 -1.26 42.80
CA ARG A 25 2.49 -2.08 42.31
C ARG A 25 2.15 -3.57 42.16
N LYS A 26 1.43 -4.13 43.13
CA LYS A 26 1.15 -5.58 43.24
C LYS A 26 -0.19 -6.00 42.63
N ASN A 27 -0.96 -5.05 42.09
CA ASN A 27 -2.26 -5.29 41.45
C ASN A 27 -2.19 -4.81 39.99
N ILE A 28 -2.98 -3.81 39.61
CA ILE A 28 -3.16 -3.32 38.24
C ILE A 28 -1.84 -3.03 37.50
N VAL A 29 -0.84 -2.40 38.13
CA VAL A 29 0.43 -2.09 37.44
C VAL A 29 1.23 -3.35 37.12
N SER A 30 1.13 -4.40 37.96
CA SER A 30 1.80 -5.67 37.68
C SER A 30 1.22 -6.38 36.46
N HIS A 31 -0.11 -6.35 36.32
CA HIS A 31 -0.83 -6.90 35.16
C HIS A 31 -0.56 -6.08 33.91
N LEU A 32 -0.65 -4.74 34.02
CA LEU A 32 -0.36 -3.82 32.93
C LEU A 32 1.06 -3.99 32.38
N HIS A 33 2.06 -4.04 33.27
CA HIS A 33 3.45 -4.26 32.85
C HIS A 33 3.64 -5.64 32.20
N LYS A 34 3.06 -6.70 32.78
CA LYS A 34 3.14 -8.04 32.21
C LYS A 34 2.54 -8.08 30.80
N GLU A 35 1.41 -7.43 30.59
CA GLU A 35 0.72 -7.41 29.30
C GLU A 35 1.47 -6.58 28.25
N LEU A 36 1.98 -5.41 28.62
CA LEU A 36 2.86 -4.62 27.73
C LEU A 36 4.08 -5.44 27.28
N VAL A 37 4.76 -6.11 28.21
CA VAL A 37 5.91 -6.97 27.90
C VAL A 37 5.50 -8.19 27.07
N ARG A 38 4.33 -8.79 27.34
CA ARG A 38 3.79 -9.91 26.55
C ARG A 38 3.61 -9.53 25.08
N GLN A 39 3.21 -8.29 24.80
CA GLN A 39 3.08 -7.75 23.44
C GLN A 39 4.39 -7.20 22.85
N GLY A 40 5.52 -7.41 23.51
CA GLY A 40 6.83 -6.96 23.05
C GLY A 40 7.07 -5.46 23.20
N ILE A 41 6.25 -4.75 23.98
CA ILE A 41 6.39 -3.31 24.21
C ILE A 41 7.44 -3.05 25.28
N ARG A 42 8.55 -2.38 24.92
CA ARG A 42 9.65 -2.11 25.85
C ARG A 42 9.23 -1.07 26.87
N THR A 43 9.00 -1.50 28.10
CA THR A 43 8.40 -0.67 29.14
C THR A 43 9.40 -0.39 30.25
N PHE A 44 9.57 0.88 30.61
CA PHE A 44 10.22 1.27 31.85
C PHE A 44 9.19 1.26 32.98
N LYS A 45 9.39 0.37 33.95
CA LYS A 45 8.62 0.31 35.19
C LYS A 45 9.53 0.70 36.34
N ASP A 46 9.10 1.71 37.10
CA ASP A 46 9.83 2.10 38.30
C ASP A 46 9.61 1.06 39.42
N ASP A 47 10.59 0.18 39.61
CA ASP A 47 10.57 -0.89 40.60
C ASP A 47 11.34 -0.54 41.89
N GLU A 48 12.04 0.59 41.94
CA GLU A 48 12.87 0.96 43.11
C GLU A 48 12.04 1.68 44.18
N THR A 49 12.17 1.25 45.43
CA THR A 49 11.74 2.04 46.59
C THR A 49 12.79 3.12 46.82
N LEU A 50 12.67 4.25 46.12
CA LEU A 50 13.56 5.40 46.32
C LEU A 50 13.45 5.93 47.75
N GLU A 51 14.58 6.06 48.43
CA GLU A 51 14.65 6.61 49.78
C GLU A 51 14.34 8.13 49.78
N PRO A 52 13.74 8.69 50.85
CA PRO A 52 13.43 10.11 50.92
C PRO A 52 14.70 10.94 51.11
N GLY A 53 15.12 11.71 50.10
CA GLY A 53 16.20 12.69 50.26
C GLY A 53 16.92 13.12 48.99
N ASP A 54 16.92 12.28 47.94
CA ASP A 54 17.77 12.52 46.78
C ASP A 54 17.21 13.52 45.76
N ARG A 55 18.14 14.11 44.99
CA ARG A 55 17.83 14.86 43.76
C ARG A 55 17.04 13.95 42.81
N PHE A 56 16.17 14.54 41.98
CA PHE A 56 15.36 13.73 41.08
C PHE A 56 16.23 12.83 40.20
N PRO A 57 16.11 11.48 40.30
CA PRO A 57 17.07 10.56 39.73
C PRO A 57 17.27 10.86 38.25
N GLU A 58 18.53 11.03 37.85
CA GLU A 58 18.86 11.25 36.45
C GLU A 58 18.33 10.12 35.57
N ARG A 59 18.33 8.90 36.09
CA ARG A 59 17.72 7.72 35.49
C ARG A 59 16.23 7.89 35.17
N LEU A 60 15.43 8.48 36.07
CA LEU A 60 14.01 8.73 35.82
C LEU A 60 13.83 9.83 34.76
N ARG A 61 14.67 10.88 34.79
CA ARG A 61 14.61 11.93 33.74
C ARG A 61 14.94 11.36 32.39
N GLU A 62 15.99 10.55 32.31
CA GLU A 62 16.42 9.88 31.10
C GLU A 62 15.32 8.94 30.61
N ALA A 63 14.74 8.10 31.48
CA ALA A 63 13.67 7.18 31.12
C ALA A 63 12.45 7.92 30.55
N ILE A 64 11.97 8.97 31.20
CA ILE A 64 10.86 9.80 30.69
C ILE A 64 11.25 10.47 29.35
N ASN A 65 12.45 11.04 29.26
CA ASN A 65 12.91 11.70 28.04
C ASN A 65 13.17 10.74 26.86
N THR A 66 13.38 9.46 27.13
CA THR A 66 13.66 8.43 26.11
C THR A 66 12.49 7.47 25.91
N SER A 67 11.33 7.79 26.47
CA SER A 67 10.07 7.06 26.24
C SER A 67 9.20 7.75 25.19
N ARG A 68 8.44 6.97 24.41
CA ARG A 68 7.47 7.49 23.44
C ARG A 68 6.15 7.87 24.12
N PHE A 69 5.72 7.02 25.04
CA PHE A 69 4.46 7.14 25.75
C PHE A 69 4.69 7.13 27.26
N ALA A 70 3.78 7.75 28.00
CA ALA A 70 3.73 7.66 29.45
C ALA A 70 2.34 7.21 29.87
N ILE A 71 2.23 6.05 30.54
CA ILE A 71 0.99 5.64 31.17
C ILE A 71 1.05 6.10 32.63
N VAL A 72 0.08 6.91 33.04
CA VAL A 72 0.03 7.51 34.37
C VAL A 72 -1.13 6.90 35.15
N VAL A 73 -0.82 6.02 36.11
CA VAL A 73 -1.81 5.37 36.99
C VAL A 73 -2.00 6.24 38.23
N ILE A 74 -3.07 7.04 38.21
CA ILE A 74 -3.43 7.96 39.29
C ILE A 74 -4.31 7.20 40.28
N SER A 75 -3.76 6.91 41.46
CA SER A 75 -4.43 6.23 42.58
C SER A 75 -4.67 7.19 43.74
N LYS A 76 -5.41 6.72 44.76
CA LYS A 76 -5.80 7.53 45.93
C LYS A 76 -4.64 8.29 46.56
N ASN A 77 -3.47 7.67 46.76
CA ASN A 77 -2.32 8.31 47.41
C ASN A 77 -1.25 8.79 46.43
N TYR A 78 -1.57 8.97 45.15
CA TYR A 78 -0.59 9.41 44.14
C TYR A 78 0.08 10.74 44.52
N ALA A 79 -0.72 11.73 44.93
CA ALA A 79 -0.24 13.07 45.26
C ALA A 79 0.45 13.19 46.63
N THR A 80 0.48 12.14 47.46
CA THR A 80 1.28 12.15 48.70
C THR A 80 2.76 11.89 48.40
N SER A 81 3.07 11.33 47.22
CA SER A 81 4.42 11.06 46.76
C SER A 81 5.00 12.26 46.02
N LYS A 82 6.05 12.89 46.58
CA LYS A 82 6.81 13.93 45.89
C LYS A 82 7.37 13.43 44.54
N TRP A 83 7.74 12.15 44.48
CA TRP A 83 8.27 11.50 43.28
C TRP A 83 7.25 11.45 42.14
N CYS A 84 6.05 10.93 42.43
CA CYS A 84 4.98 10.82 41.45
C CYS A 84 4.58 12.21 40.90
N LEU A 85 4.55 13.23 41.76
CA LEU A 85 4.24 14.60 41.33
C LEU A 85 5.32 15.21 40.42
N GLU A 86 6.59 14.88 40.65
CA GLU A 86 7.66 15.33 39.76
C GLU A 86 7.68 14.62 38.42
N GLU A 87 7.44 13.30 38.40
CA GLU A 87 7.26 12.55 37.17
C GLU A 87 6.12 13.14 36.35
N LEU A 88 4.95 13.33 36.97
CA LEU A 88 3.78 13.89 36.31
C LEU A 88 4.07 15.29 35.74
N ARG A 89 4.72 16.17 36.51
CA ARG A 89 5.12 17.50 36.04
C ARG A 89 6.01 17.41 34.80
N MET A 90 6.97 16.49 34.78
CA MET A 90 7.87 16.31 33.65
C MET A 90 7.14 15.73 32.43
N ILE A 91 6.28 14.72 32.63
CA ILE A 91 5.47 14.13 31.57
C ILE A 91 4.57 15.19 30.94
N MET A 92 3.84 15.98 31.74
CA MET A 92 2.95 17.03 31.23
C MET A 92 3.70 18.14 30.51
N LYS A 93 4.93 18.46 30.96
CA LYS A 93 5.80 19.39 30.22
C LYS A 93 6.13 18.83 28.82
N LEU A 94 6.59 17.59 28.74
CA LEU A 94 6.96 16.97 27.46
C LEU A 94 5.74 16.73 26.55
N GLU A 95 4.59 16.43 27.13
CA GLU A 95 3.33 16.27 26.39
C GLU A 95 2.90 17.58 25.72
N SER A 96 2.99 18.71 26.43
CA SER A 96 2.76 20.04 25.84
C SER A 96 3.75 20.40 24.72
N GLU A 97 4.96 19.84 24.75
CA GLU A 97 5.98 19.96 23.70
C GLU A 97 5.82 18.91 22.57
N LYS A 98 4.76 18.09 22.61
CA LYS A 98 4.52 16.96 21.68
C LYS A 98 5.66 15.96 21.63
N LYS A 99 6.35 15.79 22.75
CA LYS A 99 7.54 14.94 22.90
C LYS A 99 7.23 13.58 23.50
N VAL A 100 6.12 13.44 24.22
CA VAL A 100 5.64 12.19 24.84
C VAL A 100 4.12 12.26 24.83
N ASP A 101 3.41 11.20 24.44
CA ASP A 101 1.95 11.17 24.64
C ASP A 101 1.60 10.50 25.97
N ALA A 102 0.76 11.15 26.76
CA ALA A 102 0.36 10.66 28.07
C ALA A 102 -1.01 9.94 28.02
N PHE A 103 -1.10 8.80 28.68
CA PHE A 103 -2.32 7.98 28.83
C PHE A 103 -2.69 7.87 30.32
N PRO A 104 -3.65 8.68 30.80
CA PRO A 104 -4.05 8.60 32.20
C PRO A 104 -5.00 7.43 32.46
N ILE A 105 -4.73 6.71 33.55
CA ILE A 105 -5.62 5.73 34.18
C ILE A 105 -5.99 6.26 35.55
N PHE A 106 -7.26 6.64 35.74
CA PHE A 106 -7.79 7.04 37.03
C PHE A 106 -8.26 5.79 37.77
N TYR A 107 -7.41 5.23 38.64
CA TYR A 107 -7.63 3.97 39.34
C TYR A 107 -8.28 4.22 40.70
N ASP A 108 -9.57 3.91 40.80
CA ASP A 108 -10.41 4.08 41.99
C ASP A 108 -10.48 5.50 42.56
N VAL A 109 -10.18 6.50 41.74
CA VAL A 109 -10.24 7.92 42.07
C VAL A 109 -11.27 8.66 41.24
N ASP A 110 -11.80 9.74 41.80
CA ASP A 110 -12.68 10.67 41.09
C ASP A 110 -11.81 11.72 40.38
N ILE A 111 -11.99 11.90 39.07
CA ILE A 111 -11.26 12.90 38.28
C ILE A 111 -11.46 14.31 38.86
N SER A 112 -12.63 14.60 39.43
CA SER A 112 -12.93 15.90 40.05
C SER A 112 -12.10 16.15 41.32
N ASP A 113 -11.73 15.11 42.05
CA ASP A 113 -10.84 15.22 43.21
C ASP A 113 -9.41 15.55 42.76
N VAL A 114 -8.95 14.96 41.65
CA VAL A 114 -7.64 15.26 41.04
C VAL A 114 -7.62 16.69 40.50
N ARG A 115 -8.64 17.07 39.71
CA ARG A 115 -8.75 18.38 39.05
C ARG A 115 -8.82 19.53 40.05
N ASN A 116 -9.55 19.35 41.15
CA ASN A 116 -9.81 20.40 42.14
C ASN A 116 -8.98 20.24 43.42
N TYR A 117 -7.98 19.36 43.42
CA TYR A 117 -7.06 19.14 44.55
C TYR A 117 -7.80 18.79 45.86
N LYS A 118 -8.82 17.93 45.79
CA LYS A 118 -9.61 17.53 46.95
C LYS A 118 -9.05 16.26 47.58
N ARG A 119 -9.44 16.01 48.84
CA ARG A 119 -9.06 14.80 49.60
C ARG A 119 -7.53 14.61 49.61
N SER A 120 -7.05 13.45 49.19
CA SER A 120 -5.63 13.09 49.12
C SER A 120 -4.83 13.86 48.05
N PHE A 121 -5.49 14.63 47.17
CA PHE A 121 -4.86 15.49 46.17
C PHE A 121 -4.66 16.94 46.63
N SER A 122 -4.95 17.26 47.90
CA SER A 122 -4.83 18.62 48.46
C SER A 122 -3.39 19.14 48.60
N LEU A 123 -2.38 18.29 48.38
CA LEU A 123 -0.95 18.60 48.47
C LEU A 123 -0.51 19.19 49.83
N ILE A 124 -1.34 19.09 50.87
CA ILE A 124 -1.07 19.64 52.21
C ILE A 124 0.22 19.04 52.79
N CYS A 125 0.51 17.78 52.49
CA CYS A 125 1.73 17.07 52.87
C CYS A 125 3.02 17.69 52.32
N HIS A 126 2.93 18.65 51.38
CA HIS A 126 4.08 19.30 50.73
C HIS A 126 4.08 20.82 50.90
N ASN A 127 3.36 21.37 51.88
CA ASN A 127 3.09 22.80 52.08
C ASN A 127 4.30 23.77 52.00
N GLN A 128 5.53 23.29 52.19
CA GLN A 128 6.77 24.09 52.10
C GLN A 128 7.47 24.01 50.72
N SER A 129 6.93 23.26 49.76
CA SER A 129 7.56 23.07 48.45
C SER A 129 7.27 24.24 47.49
N PRO A 130 8.29 24.90 46.90
CA PRO A 130 8.08 25.94 45.90
C PRO A 130 7.48 25.40 44.59
N ARG A 131 7.40 24.08 44.43
CA ARG A 131 6.90 23.42 43.21
C ARG A 131 5.40 23.14 43.22
N ILE A 132 4.70 23.41 44.31
CA ILE A 132 3.23 23.24 44.41
C ILE A 132 2.48 23.82 43.20
N PRO A 133 2.77 25.06 42.72
CA PRO A 133 2.05 25.60 41.56
C PRO A 133 2.19 24.73 40.32
N SER A 134 3.40 24.22 40.05
CA SER A 134 3.67 23.36 38.90
C SER A 134 3.07 21.96 39.01
N TRP A 135 2.96 21.41 40.22
CA TRP A 135 2.29 20.13 40.44
C TRP A 135 0.78 20.26 40.29
N LYS A 136 0.20 21.37 40.76
CA LYS A 136 -1.22 21.69 40.55
C LYS A 136 -1.54 21.78 39.06
N ASP A 137 -0.76 22.55 38.31
CA ASP A 137 -0.89 22.66 36.85
C ASP A 137 -0.84 21.29 36.16
N ALA A 138 0.12 20.43 36.54
CA ALA A 138 0.24 19.09 35.96
C ALA A 138 -0.95 18.17 36.29
N LEU A 139 -1.44 18.18 37.53
CA LEU A 139 -2.64 17.44 37.96
C LEU A 139 -3.91 17.92 37.22
N GLN A 140 -4.05 19.23 37.02
CA GLN A 140 -5.18 19.80 36.29
C GLN A 140 -5.13 19.44 34.81
N LYS A 141 -3.94 19.52 34.18
CA LYS A 141 -3.74 19.14 32.77
C LYS A 141 -4.11 17.67 32.55
N ILE A 142 -3.55 16.76 33.34
CA ILE A 142 -3.83 15.33 33.16
C ILE A 142 -5.30 14.96 33.44
N ALA A 143 -5.98 15.69 34.33
CA ALA A 143 -7.41 15.54 34.61
C ALA A 143 -8.32 16.11 33.50
N ASN A 144 -7.76 16.85 32.54
CA ASN A 144 -8.46 17.39 31.38
C ASN A 144 -8.12 16.62 30.08
N THR A 145 -7.16 15.71 30.13
CA THR A 145 -6.87 14.77 29.03
C THR A 145 -7.98 13.72 28.92
N GLN A 146 -8.21 13.20 27.71
CA GLN A 146 -9.15 12.09 27.48
C GLN A 146 -8.70 10.87 28.31
N ALA A 147 -9.59 10.38 29.18
CA ALA A 147 -9.21 9.56 30.34
C ALA A 147 -9.90 8.20 30.36
N ASN A 148 -9.14 7.18 30.78
CA ASN A 148 -9.67 5.87 31.14
C ASN A 148 -9.95 5.85 32.65
N GLU A 149 -11.22 5.82 33.04
CA GLU A 149 -11.65 5.69 34.44
C GLU A 149 -11.85 4.22 34.77
N SER A 150 -11.16 3.67 35.77
CA SER A 150 -11.26 2.23 36.11
C SER A 150 -12.70 1.80 36.37
N ARG A 151 -13.49 2.69 36.99
CA ARG A 151 -14.91 2.47 37.32
C ARG A 151 -15.83 2.31 36.10
N LYS A 152 -15.39 2.68 34.90
CA LYS A 152 -16.14 2.50 33.65
C LYS A 152 -15.88 1.14 33.00
N PHE A 153 -14.85 0.42 33.45
CA PHE A 153 -14.54 -0.92 32.97
C PHE A 153 -15.24 -1.97 33.84
N LYS A 154 -15.49 -3.14 33.24
CA LYS A 154 -16.10 -4.28 33.94
C LYS A 154 -15.17 -4.84 35.03
N ASP A 155 -13.88 -4.93 34.72
CA ASP A 155 -12.83 -5.46 35.59
C ASP A 155 -11.44 -4.95 35.16
N ASP A 156 -10.46 -5.11 36.05
CA ASP A 156 -9.08 -4.68 35.86
C ASP A 156 -8.42 -5.35 34.64
N ALA A 157 -8.79 -6.59 34.32
CA ALA A 157 -8.21 -7.33 33.20
C ALA A 157 -8.63 -6.70 31.85
N THR A 158 -9.93 -6.42 31.70
CA THR A 158 -10.48 -5.75 30.50
C THR A 158 -9.86 -4.36 30.32
N MET A 159 -9.71 -3.59 31.41
CA MET A 159 -9.04 -2.29 31.34
C MET A 159 -7.58 -2.40 30.88
N VAL A 160 -6.83 -3.39 31.39
CA VAL A 160 -5.44 -3.63 30.97
C VAL A 160 -5.39 -3.97 29.48
N GLU A 161 -6.23 -4.88 29.02
CA GLU A 161 -6.29 -5.29 27.61
C GLU A 161 -6.56 -4.09 26.70
N GLU A 162 -7.58 -3.28 27.00
CA GLU A 162 -7.93 -2.10 26.18
C GLU A 162 -6.84 -1.02 26.18
N VAL A 163 -6.23 -0.73 27.34
CA VAL A 163 -5.14 0.25 27.42
C VAL A 163 -3.91 -0.21 26.63
N VAL A 164 -3.54 -1.49 26.78
CA VAL A 164 -2.38 -2.04 26.08
C VAL A 164 -2.63 -2.08 24.59
N GLU A 165 -3.81 -2.50 24.16
CA GLU A 165 -4.20 -2.51 22.75
C GLU A 165 -4.12 -1.10 22.15
N LEU A 166 -4.63 -0.09 22.87
CA LEU A 166 -4.57 1.31 22.42
C LEU A 166 -3.12 1.82 22.27
N VAL A 167 -2.23 1.45 23.19
CA VAL A 167 -0.80 1.81 23.11
C VAL A 167 -0.13 1.04 21.96
N SER A 168 -0.45 -0.24 21.80
CA SER A 168 0.07 -1.11 20.74
C SER A 168 -0.32 -0.59 19.35
N ASP A 169 -1.59 -0.27 19.14
CA ASP A 169 -2.10 0.34 17.91
C ASP A 169 -1.39 1.66 17.59
N LYS A 170 -1.12 2.47 18.62
CA LYS A 170 -0.40 3.73 18.43
C LYS A 170 1.07 3.50 18.09
N LEU A 171 1.74 2.52 18.70
CA LEU A 171 3.10 2.10 18.31
C LEU A 171 3.14 1.64 16.86
N LEU A 172 2.21 0.77 16.46
CA LEU A 172 2.09 0.28 15.08
C LEU A 172 1.89 1.44 14.10
N SER A 173 1.07 2.42 14.44
CA SER A 173 0.84 3.61 13.60
C SER A 173 2.09 4.49 13.41
N MET A 174 3.07 4.40 14.33
CA MET A 174 4.34 5.13 14.28
C MET A 174 5.46 4.37 13.57
N LEU A 175 5.27 3.09 13.27
CA LEU A 175 6.29 2.33 12.57
C LEU A 175 6.49 2.91 11.16
N PRO A 176 7.74 3.20 10.75
CA PRO A 176 8.01 3.59 9.38
C PRO A 176 7.59 2.43 8.48
N MET A 177 6.59 2.67 7.63
CA MET A 177 6.28 1.74 6.55
C MET A 177 7.47 1.75 5.59
N ASP A 178 8.01 0.57 5.29
CA ASP A 178 8.92 0.41 4.17
C ASP A 178 8.10 0.62 2.89
N LEU A 179 8.03 1.89 2.48
CA LEU A 179 7.32 2.32 1.28
C LEU A 179 8.04 1.90 0.00
N GLY A 180 9.23 1.31 0.13
CA GLY A 180 10.19 1.19 -0.96
C GLY A 180 10.67 2.57 -1.40
N ASN A 181 11.90 2.67 -1.88
CA ASN A 181 12.29 3.87 -2.60
C ASN A 181 11.51 3.90 -3.92
N ILE A 182 10.55 4.81 -4.00
CA ILE A 182 9.89 5.15 -5.26
C ILE A 182 10.96 5.76 -6.15
N VAL A 183 11.19 5.16 -7.31
CA VAL A 183 12.08 5.71 -8.32
C VAL A 183 11.25 5.88 -9.59
N GLY A 184 11.17 7.10 -10.08
CA GLY A 184 10.53 7.39 -11.37
C GLY A 184 9.01 7.47 -11.35
N MET A 185 8.37 7.50 -10.18
CA MET A 185 6.91 7.74 -10.03
C MET A 185 6.60 9.05 -9.29
N GLU A 186 7.61 9.90 -9.04
CA GLU A 186 7.43 11.18 -8.37
C GLU A 186 6.52 12.11 -9.16
N ALA A 187 6.71 12.15 -10.48
CA ALA A 187 5.85 12.93 -11.37
C ALA A 187 4.40 12.43 -11.35
N ASP A 188 4.18 11.11 -11.30
CA ASP A 188 2.82 10.55 -11.19
C ASP A 188 2.16 10.97 -9.87
N MET A 189 2.89 10.88 -8.76
CA MET A 189 2.38 11.32 -7.46
C MET A 189 2.03 12.81 -7.46
N ASP A 190 2.90 13.67 -8.00
CA ASP A 190 2.65 15.12 -8.05
C ASP A 190 1.41 15.45 -8.89
N GLN A 191 1.23 14.78 -10.04
CA GLN A 191 0.04 14.97 -10.88
C GLN A 191 -1.23 14.48 -10.17
N ILE A 192 -1.19 13.33 -9.52
CA ILE A 192 -2.34 12.81 -8.77
C ILE A 192 -2.66 13.72 -7.56
N GLU A 193 -1.64 14.25 -6.88
CA GLU A 193 -1.83 15.22 -5.79
C GLU A 193 -2.51 16.51 -6.27
N HIS A 194 -2.17 16.95 -7.48
CA HIS A 194 -2.85 18.07 -8.11
C HIS A 194 -4.32 17.75 -8.44
N LEU A 195 -4.61 16.56 -9.00
CA LEU A 195 -5.99 16.11 -9.25
C LEU A 195 -6.81 16.04 -7.96
N LEU A 196 -6.19 15.53 -6.90
CA LEU A 196 -6.77 15.49 -5.56
C LEU A 196 -6.89 16.87 -4.92
N ASP A 197 -6.24 17.92 -5.42
CA ASP A 197 -6.17 19.24 -4.78
C ASP A 197 -5.79 19.12 -3.29
N MET A 198 -4.56 18.65 -3.09
CA MET A 198 -3.96 18.48 -1.77
C MET A 198 -3.39 19.79 -1.20
N THR A 199 -3.58 20.94 -1.86
CA THR A 199 -3.06 22.27 -1.50
C THR A 199 -4.06 23.13 -0.69
N PHE A 200 -5.17 22.55 -0.25
CA PHE A 200 -6.05 23.02 0.85
C PHE A 200 -6.99 24.21 0.59
N THR A 201 -7.45 24.45 -0.63
CA THR A 201 -8.38 25.57 -0.90
C THR A 201 -9.85 25.16 -1.05
N THR A 202 -10.17 23.87 -1.21
CA THR A 202 -11.54 23.44 -1.52
C THR A 202 -12.17 22.56 -0.44
N SER A 203 -13.46 22.81 -0.19
CA SER A 203 -14.35 21.94 0.58
C SER A 203 -14.93 20.79 -0.26
N GLU A 204 -14.49 20.64 -1.51
CA GLU A 204 -14.98 19.64 -2.44
C GLU A 204 -14.57 18.21 -2.04
N VAL A 205 -15.39 17.24 -2.42
CA VAL A 205 -15.03 15.82 -2.40
C VAL A 205 -14.45 15.46 -3.76
N ARG A 206 -13.24 14.90 -3.78
CA ARG A 206 -12.57 14.50 -5.03
C ARG A 206 -12.29 13.01 -5.06
N MET A 207 -12.57 12.42 -6.22
CA MET A 207 -12.32 11.01 -6.52
C MET A 207 -11.35 10.93 -7.69
N VAL A 208 -10.29 10.15 -7.55
CA VAL A 208 -9.30 9.90 -8.61
C VAL A 208 -9.22 8.40 -8.88
N GLY A 209 -9.43 8.02 -10.14
CA GLY A 209 -9.28 6.66 -10.63
C GLY A 209 -7.93 6.47 -11.31
N ILE A 210 -7.03 5.74 -10.65
CA ILE A 210 -5.71 5.36 -11.16
C ILE A 210 -5.84 4.03 -11.90
N TRP A 211 -5.55 4.01 -13.20
CA TRP A 211 -5.70 2.81 -14.02
C TRP A 211 -4.48 2.55 -14.91
N GLY A 212 -4.38 1.31 -15.42
CA GLY A 212 -3.26 0.87 -16.26
C GLY A 212 -2.93 -0.61 -16.12
N MET A 213 -1.88 -1.04 -16.81
CA MET A 213 -1.46 -2.44 -16.92
C MET A 213 -1.15 -3.10 -15.54
N PRO A 214 -1.39 -4.41 -15.35
CA PRO A 214 -0.88 -5.17 -14.20
C PRO A 214 0.62 -4.98 -13.98
N GLY A 215 1.05 -4.81 -12.73
CA GLY A 215 2.47 -4.69 -12.38
C GLY A 215 3.12 -3.33 -12.64
N ILE A 216 2.37 -2.35 -13.17
CA ILE A 216 2.85 -1.00 -13.50
C ILE A 216 3.15 -0.11 -12.29
N GLY A 217 2.67 -0.48 -11.09
CA GLY A 217 2.93 0.28 -9.85
C GLY A 217 1.76 1.10 -9.29
N LYS A 218 0.52 0.94 -9.80
CA LYS A 218 -0.68 1.65 -9.27
C LYS A 218 -0.83 1.55 -7.75
N THR A 219 -0.78 0.34 -7.20
CA THR A 219 -0.86 0.07 -5.76
C THR A 219 0.27 0.77 -5.00
N THR A 220 1.49 0.77 -5.57
CA THR A 220 2.65 1.47 -4.97
C THR A 220 2.41 2.97 -4.91
N ILE A 221 1.93 3.59 -6.00
CA ILE A 221 1.59 5.02 -6.04
C ILE A 221 0.51 5.34 -5.01
N ALA A 222 -0.61 4.60 -5.01
CA ALA A 222 -1.72 4.84 -4.09
C ALA A 222 -1.32 4.66 -2.62
N LYS A 223 -0.50 3.65 -2.31
CA LYS A 223 0.02 3.41 -0.95
C LYS A 223 0.94 4.54 -0.48
N ASN A 224 1.78 5.05 -1.37
CA ASN A 224 2.65 6.18 -1.05
C ASN A 224 1.89 7.49 -0.84
N LEU A 225 0.90 7.78 -1.68
CA LEU A 225 -0.01 8.91 -1.49
C LEU A 225 -0.78 8.81 -0.18
N TYR A 226 -1.30 7.62 0.14
CA TYR A 226 -1.99 7.35 1.39
C TYR A 226 -1.09 7.63 2.60
N GLU A 227 0.10 7.03 2.64
CA GLU A 227 1.04 7.21 3.75
C GLU A 227 1.51 8.67 3.89
N LYS A 228 1.77 9.34 2.77
CA LYS A 228 2.16 10.76 2.73
C LYS A 228 1.08 11.66 3.33
N HIS A 229 -0.21 11.37 3.10
CA HIS A 229 -1.30 12.29 3.43
C HIS A 229 -2.24 11.87 4.55
N LYS A 230 -2.25 10.60 4.99
CA LYS A 230 -3.21 10.08 5.99
C LYS A 230 -3.28 10.91 7.27
N HIS A 231 -2.15 11.47 7.72
CA HIS A 231 -2.07 12.31 8.92
C HIS A 231 -2.93 13.58 8.83
N ARG A 232 -3.22 14.07 7.61
CA ARG A 232 -4.08 15.25 7.35
C ARG A 232 -5.57 14.93 7.59
N PHE A 233 -5.93 13.66 7.70
CA PHE A 233 -7.29 13.16 7.88
C PHE A 233 -7.54 12.54 9.27
N LYS A 234 -6.65 12.84 10.24
CA LYS A 234 -6.74 12.38 11.63
C LYS A 234 -6.93 10.85 11.71
N THR A 235 -8.06 10.37 12.22
CA THR A 235 -8.38 8.94 12.34
C THR A 235 -9.22 8.42 11.17
N HIS A 236 -9.76 9.30 10.32
CA HIS A 236 -10.70 9.01 9.24
C HIS A 236 -9.98 8.70 7.93
N HIS A 237 -9.16 7.66 7.95
CA HIS A 237 -8.48 7.19 6.76
C HIS A 237 -8.48 5.67 6.69
N CYS A 238 -8.60 5.13 5.48
CA CYS A 238 -8.65 3.69 5.25
C CYS A 238 -7.93 3.34 3.94
N PHE A 239 -7.19 2.24 3.96
CA PHE A 239 -6.60 1.63 2.78
C PHE A 239 -7.15 0.21 2.65
N LEU A 240 -8.09 0.02 1.72
CA LEU A 240 -8.63 -1.30 1.39
C LEU A 240 -7.70 -1.96 0.37
N GLU A 241 -6.79 -2.80 0.87
CA GLU A 241 -5.81 -3.51 0.05
C GLU A 241 -6.42 -4.74 -0.65
N LYS A 242 -6.13 -4.91 -1.95
CA LYS A 242 -6.50 -6.09 -2.77
C LYS A 242 -7.99 -6.43 -2.70
N VAL A 243 -8.84 -5.48 -3.10
CA VAL A 243 -10.30 -5.61 -3.12
C VAL A 243 -10.79 -6.69 -4.12
N ARG A 244 -9.99 -6.97 -5.15
CA ARG A 244 -10.23 -8.02 -6.15
C ARG A 244 -10.74 -9.33 -5.54
N GLY A 245 -11.90 -9.79 -6.01
CA GLY A 245 -12.49 -11.06 -5.59
C GLY A 245 -13.01 -11.10 -4.14
N GLN A 246 -12.97 -10.00 -3.39
CA GLN A 246 -13.52 -9.95 -2.03
C GLN A 246 -15.03 -9.73 -2.02
N GLY A 247 -15.67 -10.28 -0.97
CA GLY A 247 -17.09 -10.08 -0.73
C GLY A 247 -17.40 -8.65 -0.27
N THR A 248 -18.45 -8.06 -0.85
CA THR A 248 -18.86 -6.68 -0.55
C THR A 248 -19.12 -6.40 0.93
N LEU A 249 -19.66 -7.37 1.69
CA LEU A 249 -19.96 -7.20 3.11
C LEU A 249 -18.70 -7.03 3.96
N ASP A 250 -17.65 -7.77 3.65
CA ASP A 250 -16.40 -7.72 4.40
C ASP A 250 -15.70 -6.38 4.16
N LEU A 251 -15.73 -5.91 2.90
CA LEU A 251 -15.24 -4.58 2.53
C LEU A 251 -16.01 -3.46 3.24
N HIS A 252 -17.33 -3.58 3.37
CA HIS A 252 -18.14 -2.62 4.14
C HIS A 252 -17.72 -2.55 5.60
N LYS A 253 -17.57 -3.71 6.24
CA LYS A 253 -17.16 -3.80 7.66
C LYS A 253 -15.76 -3.26 7.86
N GLN A 254 -14.82 -3.60 6.97
CA GLN A 254 -13.44 -3.10 7.02
C GLN A 254 -13.40 -1.58 6.89
N LEU A 255 -14.04 -1.01 5.87
CA LEU A 255 -14.06 0.45 5.65
C LEU A 255 -14.63 1.20 6.86
N LEU A 256 -15.77 0.74 7.39
CA LEU A 256 -16.42 1.35 8.54
C LEU A 256 -15.57 1.20 9.82
N SER A 257 -14.98 0.03 10.05
CA SER A 257 -14.11 -0.24 11.19
C SER A 257 -12.89 0.67 11.19
N ASP A 258 -12.23 0.80 10.04
CA ASP A 258 -11.00 1.59 9.91
C ASP A 258 -11.26 3.10 10.07
N ILE A 259 -12.33 3.62 9.47
CA ILE A 259 -12.65 5.06 9.52
C ILE A 259 -13.24 5.47 10.87
N LEU A 260 -14.11 4.63 11.45
CA LEU A 260 -14.83 4.94 12.69
C LEU A 260 -14.12 4.43 13.94
N ARG A 261 -13.02 3.66 13.78
CA ARG A 261 -12.24 3.03 14.87
C ARG A 261 -13.12 2.23 15.83
N LYS A 262 -14.08 1.48 15.26
CA LYS A 262 -15.04 0.68 16.01
C LYS A 262 -15.08 -0.75 15.46
N LYS A 263 -14.88 -1.74 16.33
CA LYS A 263 -14.81 -3.15 15.95
C LYS A 263 -16.18 -3.82 15.69
N ASP A 264 -17.26 -3.26 16.22
CA ASP A 264 -18.57 -3.92 16.19
C ASP A 264 -19.52 -3.40 15.09
N PHE A 265 -19.47 -4.08 13.94
CA PHE A 265 -20.46 -4.00 12.85
C PHE A 265 -21.08 -5.38 12.54
N LYS A 266 -21.18 -6.27 13.55
CA LYS A 266 -21.66 -7.66 13.38
C LYS A 266 -23.10 -7.75 12.85
N SER A 267 -23.95 -6.77 13.16
CA SER A 267 -25.34 -6.70 12.67
C SER A 267 -25.48 -6.13 11.25
N LEU A 268 -24.39 -5.64 10.65
CA LEU A 268 -24.42 -5.09 9.30
C LEU A 268 -24.65 -6.22 8.29
N ASN A 269 -25.59 -6.00 7.37
CA ASN A 269 -25.85 -6.89 6.24
C ASN A 269 -25.57 -6.17 4.91
N LEU A 270 -25.52 -6.95 3.82
CA LEU A 270 -25.20 -6.45 2.47
C LEU A 270 -26.14 -5.33 2.01
N ALA A 271 -27.44 -5.45 2.28
CA ALA A 271 -28.44 -4.48 1.85
C ALA A 271 -28.26 -3.12 2.53
N GLN A 272 -27.75 -3.10 3.76
CA GLN A 272 -27.57 -1.88 4.56
C GLN A 272 -26.19 -1.25 4.42
N GLY A 273 -25.16 -2.00 3.98
CA GLY A 273 -23.77 -1.55 4.04
C GLY A 273 -23.49 -0.25 3.29
N ALA A 274 -23.95 -0.12 2.04
CA ALA A 274 -23.82 1.10 1.26
C ALA A 274 -24.52 2.31 1.93
N SER A 275 -25.76 2.12 2.39
CA SER A 275 -26.50 3.16 3.11
C SER A 275 -25.83 3.55 4.42
N CYS A 276 -25.23 2.59 5.12
CA CYS A 276 -24.48 2.82 6.34
C CYS A 276 -23.26 3.70 6.06
N ILE A 277 -22.44 3.34 5.07
CA ILE A 277 -21.30 4.13 4.62
C ILE A 277 -21.73 5.57 4.31
N LYS A 278 -22.72 5.74 3.43
CA LYS A 278 -23.24 7.08 3.08
C LYS A 278 -23.65 7.89 4.31
N SER A 279 -24.48 7.31 5.20
CA SER A 279 -24.99 8.02 6.38
C SER A 279 -23.90 8.39 7.40
N ARG A 280 -22.83 7.59 7.51
CA ARG A 280 -21.78 7.77 8.51
C ARG A 280 -20.65 8.66 8.02
N LEU A 281 -20.35 8.65 6.72
CA LEU A 281 -19.20 9.35 6.15
C LEU A 281 -19.54 10.71 5.55
N VAL A 282 -20.82 11.04 5.34
CA VAL A 282 -21.27 12.30 4.73
C VAL A 282 -20.84 13.57 5.49
N ASN A 283 -20.49 13.47 6.77
CA ASN A 283 -20.00 14.59 7.57
C ASN A 283 -18.52 14.45 7.97
N LEU A 284 -17.83 13.43 7.46
CA LEU A 284 -16.46 13.12 7.81
C LEU A 284 -15.52 13.45 6.66
N LYS A 285 -14.53 14.30 6.94
CA LYS A 285 -13.40 14.53 6.04
C LYS A 285 -12.49 13.31 6.05
N SER A 286 -12.56 12.49 5.00
CA SER A 286 -11.91 11.17 4.97
C SER A 286 -10.92 11.01 3.81
N LEU A 287 -9.86 10.21 4.01
CA LEU A 287 -8.97 9.72 2.95
C LEU A 287 -9.16 8.22 2.75
N ILE A 288 -9.62 7.82 1.58
CA ILE A 288 -9.98 6.42 1.30
C ILE A 288 -9.23 5.95 0.07
N VAL A 289 -8.50 4.83 0.19
CA VAL A 289 -7.94 4.12 -0.96
C VAL A 289 -8.64 2.79 -1.14
N ILE A 290 -9.12 2.52 -2.35
CA ILE A 290 -9.76 1.28 -2.76
C ILE A 290 -8.87 0.64 -3.83
N ASP A 291 -8.06 -0.34 -3.45
CA ASP A 291 -7.00 -0.90 -4.29
C ASP A 291 -7.43 -2.17 -5.05
N ASP A 292 -7.12 -2.22 -6.34
CA ASP A 292 -7.33 -3.31 -7.30
C ASP A 292 -8.80 -3.72 -7.46
N VAL A 293 -9.69 -2.75 -7.68
CA VAL A 293 -11.11 -2.98 -7.98
C VAL A 293 -11.26 -3.70 -9.33
N ASP A 294 -12.07 -4.76 -9.36
CA ASP A 294 -12.30 -5.58 -10.55
C ASP A 294 -13.78 -5.81 -10.90
N ASP A 295 -14.71 -5.39 -10.04
CA ASP A 295 -16.16 -5.46 -10.29
C ASP A 295 -16.82 -4.10 -9.95
N VAL A 296 -17.72 -3.64 -10.84
CA VAL A 296 -18.51 -2.42 -10.63
C VAL A 296 -19.33 -2.49 -9.34
N LYS A 297 -19.77 -3.68 -8.93
CA LYS A 297 -20.51 -3.89 -7.67
C LYS A 297 -19.68 -3.54 -6.44
N GLN A 298 -18.37 -3.76 -6.47
CA GLN A 298 -17.49 -3.37 -5.37
C GLN A 298 -17.43 -1.84 -5.26
N LEU A 299 -17.24 -1.16 -6.38
CA LEU A 299 -17.16 0.30 -6.41
C LEU A 299 -18.49 0.95 -6.02
N ASP A 300 -19.61 0.49 -6.59
CA ASP A 300 -20.96 0.97 -6.29
C ASP A 300 -21.35 0.74 -4.82
N ALA A 301 -20.78 -0.28 -4.18
CA ALA A 301 -21.07 -0.58 -2.80
C ALA A 301 -20.19 0.21 -1.82
N LEU A 302 -19.02 0.70 -2.22
CA LEU A 302 -18.05 1.38 -1.35
C LEU A 302 -18.00 2.90 -1.55
N ALA A 303 -18.05 3.35 -2.81
CA ALA A 303 -17.82 4.73 -3.19
C ALA A 303 -18.49 5.08 -4.52
N LYS A 304 -19.82 4.92 -4.59
CA LYS A 304 -20.59 5.15 -5.83
C LYS A 304 -20.47 6.58 -6.36
N GLU A 305 -20.56 7.56 -5.47
CA GLU A 305 -20.66 8.99 -5.80
C GLU A 305 -20.04 9.86 -4.71
N PRO A 306 -19.58 11.09 -5.04
CA PRO A 306 -18.92 11.97 -4.07
C PRO A 306 -19.82 12.38 -2.89
N SER A 307 -21.14 12.38 -3.07
CA SER A 307 -22.11 12.79 -2.04
C SER A 307 -22.16 11.86 -0.81
N TRP A 308 -21.44 10.74 -0.82
CA TRP A 308 -21.31 9.85 0.32
C TRP A 308 -20.32 10.33 1.37
N PHE A 309 -19.47 11.29 1.02
CA PHE A 309 -18.35 11.70 1.85
C PHE A 309 -18.45 13.17 2.24
N GLY A 310 -17.88 13.51 3.38
CA GLY A 310 -17.92 14.88 3.89
C GLY A 310 -16.97 15.83 3.19
N PRO A 311 -17.20 17.14 3.33
CA PRO A 311 -16.39 18.18 2.70
C PRO A 311 -14.88 17.98 2.91
N GLY A 312 -14.11 18.13 1.83
CA GLY A 312 -12.66 17.95 1.82
C GLY A 312 -12.18 16.50 1.79
N SER A 313 -13.07 15.51 1.57
CA SER A 313 -12.69 14.11 1.42
C SER A 313 -11.95 13.83 0.12
N ARG A 314 -11.10 12.80 0.14
CA ARG A 314 -10.25 12.37 -0.97
C ARG A 314 -10.35 10.85 -1.13
N ILE A 315 -10.75 10.41 -2.31
CA ILE A 315 -10.94 8.99 -2.62
C ILE A 315 -10.04 8.62 -3.79
N ILE A 316 -9.23 7.58 -3.62
CA ILE A 316 -8.33 7.04 -4.64
C ILE A 316 -8.79 5.63 -4.95
N ILE A 317 -9.03 5.33 -6.21
CA ILE A 317 -9.42 4.01 -6.69
C ILE A 317 -8.32 3.52 -7.62
N THR A 318 -7.80 2.31 -7.42
CA THR A 318 -6.91 1.69 -8.39
C THR A 318 -7.61 0.54 -9.10
N THR A 319 -7.44 0.45 -10.42
CA THR A 319 -8.02 -0.64 -11.22
C THR A 319 -7.17 -0.93 -12.47
N ARG A 320 -7.41 -2.07 -13.09
CA ARG A 320 -6.87 -2.42 -14.42
C ARG A 320 -7.86 -2.12 -15.53
N ASP A 321 -9.12 -1.89 -15.17
CA ASP A 321 -10.24 -1.74 -16.08
C ASP A 321 -10.83 -0.34 -16.00
N LYS A 322 -10.57 0.47 -17.03
CA LYS A 322 -11.04 1.85 -17.09
C LYS A 322 -12.57 1.95 -17.12
N SER A 323 -13.26 0.90 -17.57
CA SER A 323 -14.73 0.89 -17.68
C SER A 323 -15.43 0.91 -16.32
N LEU A 324 -14.73 0.53 -15.24
CA LEU A 324 -15.27 0.56 -13.88
C LEU A 324 -15.34 1.98 -13.31
N LEU A 325 -14.57 2.92 -13.86
CA LEU A 325 -14.47 4.28 -13.37
C LEU A 325 -15.55 5.14 -14.03
N ASN A 326 -16.47 5.67 -13.21
CA ASN A 326 -17.56 6.54 -13.68
C ASN A 326 -17.12 8.01 -13.81
N SER A 327 -17.99 8.86 -14.34
CA SER A 327 -17.74 10.29 -14.59
C SER A 327 -17.44 11.12 -13.33
N SER A 328 -17.66 10.58 -12.13
CA SER A 328 -17.32 11.25 -10.87
C SER A 328 -15.82 11.19 -10.55
N CYS A 329 -15.07 10.34 -11.25
CA CYS A 329 -13.63 10.17 -11.04
C CYS A 329 -12.83 10.95 -12.07
N ALA A 330 -11.86 11.75 -11.61
CA ALA A 330 -10.77 12.18 -12.49
C ALA A 330 -9.91 10.96 -12.84
N LEU A 331 -9.67 10.72 -14.11
CA LEU A 331 -8.94 9.54 -14.57
C LEU A 331 -7.45 9.84 -14.69
N TYR A 332 -6.63 8.96 -14.12
CA TYR A 332 -5.17 9.00 -14.25
C TYR A 332 -4.66 7.68 -14.78
N LYS A 333 -4.06 7.68 -15.97
CA LYS A 333 -3.45 6.49 -16.57
C LYS A 333 -1.97 6.44 -16.20
N VAL A 334 -1.54 5.36 -15.55
CA VAL A 334 -0.12 5.15 -15.24
C VAL A 334 0.60 4.59 -16.45
N GLU A 335 1.72 5.20 -16.81
CA GLU A 335 2.59 4.77 -17.91
C GLU A 335 3.77 3.92 -17.41
N CYS A 336 4.43 3.22 -18.33
CA CYS A 336 5.67 2.51 -18.01
C CYS A 336 6.77 3.51 -17.63
N LEU A 337 7.70 3.05 -16.78
CA LEU A 337 8.86 3.86 -16.43
C LEU A 337 9.70 4.14 -17.66
N LYS A 338 10.25 5.36 -17.73
CA LYS A 338 11.26 5.71 -18.73
C LYS A 338 12.51 4.85 -18.58
N ASP A 339 13.21 4.61 -19.67
CA ASP A 339 14.35 3.68 -19.72
C ASP A 339 15.43 3.98 -18.67
N ASP A 340 15.71 5.26 -18.41
CA ASP A 340 16.68 5.69 -17.39
C ASP A 340 16.25 5.28 -15.97
N LYS A 341 14.95 5.41 -15.66
CA LYS A 341 14.37 5.02 -14.38
C LYS A 341 14.19 3.52 -14.27
N GLY A 342 13.79 2.87 -15.35
CA GLY A 342 13.70 1.42 -15.44
C GLY A 342 15.04 0.76 -15.15
N LEU A 343 16.10 1.24 -15.79
CA LEU A 343 17.46 0.75 -15.60
C LEU A 343 17.93 0.94 -14.15
N GLN A 344 17.65 2.09 -13.54
CA GLN A 344 17.97 2.34 -12.12
C GLN A 344 17.29 1.35 -11.18
N ILE A 345 16.00 1.08 -11.39
CA ILE A 345 15.26 0.09 -10.58
C ILE A 345 15.84 -1.31 -10.78
N PHE A 346 16.08 -1.71 -12.03
CA PHE A 346 16.66 -3.02 -12.32
C PHE A 346 18.02 -3.19 -11.64
N GLN A 347 18.94 -2.24 -11.84
CA GLN A 347 20.29 -2.29 -11.27
C GLN A 347 20.25 -2.38 -9.75
N ARG A 348 19.36 -1.62 -9.11
CA ARG A 348 19.16 -1.71 -7.67
C ARG A 348 18.83 -3.12 -7.22
N TYR A 349 17.89 -3.79 -7.89
CA TYR A 349 17.50 -5.16 -7.51
C TYR A 349 18.58 -6.18 -7.86
N ALA A 350 19.27 -6.02 -8.99
CA ALA A 350 20.32 -6.93 -9.43
C ALA A 350 21.60 -6.84 -8.58
N PHE A 351 21.94 -5.65 -8.09
CA PHE A 351 23.18 -5.37 -7.36
C PHE A 351 22.96 -5.00 -5.88
N LEU A 352 21.74 -5.13 -5.35
CA LEU A 352 21.39 -4.86 -3.94
C LEU A 352 21.82 -3.47 -3.46
N ASP A 353 21.50 -2.44 -4.24
CA ASP A 353 21.93 -1.03 -4.02
C ASP A 353 23.45 -0.79 -4.14
N GLU A 354 24.28 -1.79 -4.49
CA GLU A 354 25.68 -1.60 -4.85
C GLU A 354 25.82 -1.08 -6.29
N LYS A 355 26.93 -0.38 -6.58
CA LYS A 355 27.21 0.05 -7.95
C LYS A 355 27.61 -1.16 -8.80
N PRO A 356 27.07 -1.30 -10.02
CA PRO A 356 27.54 -2.34 -10.94
C PRO A 356 29.05 -2.20 -11.15
N SER A 357 29.76 -3.32 -11.15
CA SER A 357 31.15 -3.35 -11.61
C SER A 357 31.20 -2.86 -13.05
N ALA A 358 32.07 -1.88 -13.32
CA ALA A 358 32.20 -1.28 -14.65
C ALA A 358 32.55 -2.35 -15.70
N GLY A 359 31.88 -2.34 -16.86
CA GLY A 359 32.13 -3.30 -17.95
C GLY A 359 30.85 -3.91 -18.53
N CYS A 360 30.92 -5.19 -18.92
CA CYS A 360 29.88 -5.97 -19.62
C CYS A 360 28.51 -5.99 -18.91
N TYR A 361 28.48 -5.90 -17.58
CA TYR A 361 27.24 -5.86 -16.81
C TYR A 361 26.37 -4.63 -17.09
N ASN A 362 26.95 -3.51 -17.53
CA ASN A 362 26.17 -2.33 -17.87
C ASN A 362 25.36 -2.53 -19.16
N ASP A 363 25.96 -3.15 -20.19
CA ASP A 363 25.29 -3.42 -21.46
C ASP A 363 24.25 -4.54 -21.30
N LEU A 364 24.55 -5.56 -20.50
CA LEU A 364 23.58 -6.58 -20.12
C LEU A 364 22.41 -5.98 -19.33
N SER A 365 22.68 -5.05 -18.40
CA SER A 365 21.62 -4.37 -17.63
C SER A 365 20.69 -3.56 -18.53
N LYS A 366 21.24 -2.85 -19.53
CA LYS A 366 20.43 -2.13 -20.53
C LYS A 366 19.51 -3.08 -21.29
N ARG A 367 20.05 -4.19 -21.81
CA ARG A 367 19.24 -5.20 -22.52
C ARG A 367 18.12 -5.79 -21.66
N VAL A 368 18.41 -6.12 -20.40
CA VAL A 368 17.38 -6.61 -19.46
C VAL A 368 16.30 -5.54 -19.22
N SER A 369 16.71 -4.29 -19.02
CA SER A 369 15.77 -3.17 -18.83
C SER A 369 14.90 -2.92 -20.07
N GLU A 370 15.48 -2.99 -21.26
CA GLU A 370 14.76 -2.88 -22.54
C GLU A 370 13.74 -4.01 -22.72
N LEU A 371 14.05 -5.24 -22.30
CA LEU A 371 13.08 -6.35 -22.31
C LEU A 371 11.90 -6.11 -21.37
N ALA A 372 12.16 -5.53 -20.20
CA ALA A 372 11.11 -5.19 -19.25
C ALA A 372 10.23 -4.02 -19.71
N GLN A 373 10.69 -3.21 -20.68
CA GLN A 373 10.00 -2.01 -21.21
C GLN A 373 9.42 -1.11 -20.11
N GLY A 374 10.22 -0.89 -19.06
CA GLY A 374 9.84 -0.01 -17.96
C GLY A 374 8.77 -0.56 -17.01
N LEU A 375 8.39 -1.85 -17.12
CA LEU A 375 7.41 -2.47 -16.21
C LEU A 375 8.04 -2.82 -14.86
N PRO A 376 7.65 -2.16 -13.74
CA PRO A 376 8.32 -2.33 -12.44
C PRO A 376 8.36 -3.76 -11.91
N ILE A 377 7.27 -4.52 -12.06
CA ILE A 377 7.26 -5.91 -11.58
C ILE A 377 8.29 -6.79 -12.30
N ALA A 378 8.47 -6.58 -13.61
CA ALA A 378 9.42 -7.34 -14.42
C ALA A 378 10.86 -6.91 -14.11
N LEU A 379 11.13 -5.60 -14.01
CA LEU A 379 12.44 -5.07 -13.61
C LEU A 379 12.88 -5.66 -12.26
N LYS A 380 11.97 -5.71 -11.29
CA LYS A 380 12.22 -6.31 -9.97
C LYS A 380 12.48 -7.82 -10.06
N ASP A 381 11.66 -8.55 -10.81
CA ASP A 381 11.76 -10.00 -10.94
C ASP A 381 13.06 -10.42 -11.63
N PHE A 382 13.38 -9.77 -12.76
CA PHE A 382 14.65 -9.97 -13.47
C PHE A 382 15.86 -9.62 -12.61
N GLY A 383 15.83 -8.48 -11.92
CA GLY A 383 16.93 -8.08 -11.03
C GLY A 383 17.13 -9.10 -9.92
N THR A 384 16.05 -9.50 -9.25
CA THR A 384 16.10 -10.49 -8.15
C THR A 384 16.64 -11.84 -8.64
N TYR A 385 16.27 -12.28 -9.84
CA TYR A 385 16.78 -13.53 -10.43
C TYR A 385 18.31 -13.50 -10.64
N LEU A 386 18.85 -12.32 -10.99
CA LEU A 386 20.24 -12.15 -11.37
C LEU A 386 21.19 -11.88 -10.18
N VAL A 387 20.69 -11.56 -8.99
CA VAL A 387 21.49 -11.24 -7.78
C VAL A 387 22.62 -12.25 -7.52
N ASN A 388 22.33 -13.55 -7.68
CA ASN A 388 23.28 -14.61 -7.33
C ASN A 388 24.09 -15.13 -8.54
N LYS A 389 23.98 -14.49 -9.71
CA LYS A 389 24.70 -14.87 -10.93
C LYS A 389 26.03 -14.12 -10.99
N LYS A 390 27.13 -14.84 -10.80
CA LYS A 390 28.47 -14.26 -10.60
C LYS A 390 29.26 -14.15 -11.91
N LYS A 391 28.86 -14.90 -12.94
CA LYS A 391 29.56 -14.92 -14.22
C LYS A 391 28.71 -14.27 -15.32
N GLU A 392 29.39 -13.69 -16.31
CA GLU A 392 28.75 -13.07 -17.46
C GLU A 392 27.94 -14.09 -18.28
N GLU A 393 28.43 -15.32 -18.44
CA GLU A 393 27.73 -16.34 -19.22
C GLU A 393 26.39 -16.73 -18.59
N GLU A 394 26.29 -16.68 -17.26
CA GLU A 394 25.03 -16.94 -16.54
C GLU A 394 23.99 -15.85 -16.81
N TRP A 395 24.42 -14.58 -16.88
CA TRP A 395 23.57 -13.47 -17.25
C TRP A 395 23.09 -13.58 -18.70
N GLN A 396 24.00 -13.89 -19.63
CA GLN A 396 23.63 -14.09 -21.04
C GLN A 396 22.66 -15.27 -21.22
N HIS A 397 22.84 -16.36 -20.47
CA HIS A 397 21.91 -17.48 -20.46
C HIS A 397 20.53 -17.08 -19.90
N ALA A 398 20.50 -16.36 -18.77
CA ALA A 398 19.26 -15.86 -18.19
C ALA A 398 18.52 -14.91 -19.14
N LEU A 399 19.24 -14.01 -19.79
CA LEU A 399 18.68 -13.06 -20.76
C LEU A 399 17.98 -13.77 -21.92
N ARG A 400 18.60 -14.82 -22.47
CA ARG A 400 17.98 -15.66 -23.52
C ARG A 400 16.66 -16.27 -23.04
N SER A 401 16.62 -16.75 -21.80
CA SER A 401 15.38 -17.27 -21.20
C SER A 401 14.30 -16.18 -21.04
N PHE A 402 14.68 -14.96 -20.64
CA PHE A 402 13.74 -13.83 -20.51
C PHE A 402 13.19 -13.36 -21.87
N GLU A 403 13.96 -13.52 -22.96
CA GLU A 403 13.55 -13.22 -24.32
C GLU A 403 12.48 -14.21 -24.84
N GLU A 404 12.48 -15.45 -24.36
CA GLU A 404 11.53 -16.48 -24.76
C GLU A 404 10.18 -16.38 -24.05
N ALA A 405 10.18 -16.14 -22.74
CA ALA A 405 8.97 -16.00 -21.93
C ALA A 405 9.21 -15.15 -20.66
N PRO A 406 8.17 -14.49 -20.12
CA PRO A 406 8.30 -13.82 -18.85
C PRO A 406 8.61 -14.82 -17.72
N LEU A 407 9.39 -14.39 -16.73
CA LEU A 407 9.62 -15.17 -15.50
C LEU A 407 8.31 -15.49 -14.80
N GLU A 408 8.27 -16.59 -14.04
CA GLU A 408 7.06 -17.16 -13.44
C GLU A 408 6.23 -16.13 -12.63
N LYS A 409 6.86 -15.31 -11.78
CA LYS A 409 6.14 -14.29 -10.99
C LYS A 409 5.55 -13.20 -11.87
N THR A 410 6.33 -12.70 -12.83
CA THR A 410 5.87 -11.74 -13.83
C THR A 410 4.73 -12.33 -14.67
N MET A 411 4.90 -13.57 -15.15
CA MET A 411 3.92 -14.32 -15.92
C MET A 411 2.60 -14.45 -15.16
N ALA A 412 2.62 -14.87 -13.89
CA ALA A 412 1.42 -15.00 -13.07
C ALA A 412 0.67 -13.67 -12.90
N ALA A 413 1.41 -12.57 -12.66
CA ALA A 413 0.81 -11.25 -12.52
C ALA A 413 0.12 -10.77 -13.82
N LEU A 414 0.77 -10.97 -14.97
CA LEU A 414 0.21 -10.60 -16.27
C LEU A 414 -0.98 -11.52 -16.64
N LYS A 415 -0.82 -12.83 -16.45
CA LYS A 415 -1.81 -13.85 -16.81
C LYS A 415 -3.12 -13.68 -16.05
N SER A 416 -3.08 -13.19 -14.81
CA SER A 416 -4.30 -12.86 -14.06
C SER A 416 -5.25 -11.89 -14.78
N SER A 417 -4.73 -11.03 -15.66
CA SER A 417 -5.56 -10.11 -16.44
C SER A 417 -6.10 -10.76 -17.71
N TYR A 418 -5.38 -11.73 -18.29
CA TYR A 418 -5.87 -12.57 -19.38
C TYR A 418 -6.95 -13.55 -18.92
N ASP A 419 -6.77 -14.17 -17.76
CA ASP A 419 -7.69 -15.19 -17.24
C ASP A 419 -9.09 -14.61 -16.96
N GLY A 420 -9.15 -13.33 -16.55
CA GLY A 420 -10.38 -12.57 -16.34
C GLY A 420 -11.05 -12.04 -17.62
N LEU A 421 -10.51 -12.30 -18.80
CA LEU A 421 -11.18 -11.98 -20.07
C LEU A 421 -12.28 -13.00 -20.37
N ASP A 422 -13.33 -12.52 -21.04
CA ASP A 422 -14.33 -13.39 -21.66
C ASP A 422 -13.76 -14.09 -22.90
N LYS A 423 -14.56 -14.96 -23.54
CA LYS A 423 -14.11 -15.73 -24.71
C LYS A 423 -13.64 -14.82 -25.85
N VAL A 424 -14.36 -13.72 -26.09
CA VAL A 424 -14.06 -12.77 -27.17
C VAL A 424 -12.74 -12.05 -26.89
N GLY A 425 -12.56 -11.54 -25.66
CA GLY A 425 -11.32 -10.90 -25.22
C GLY A 425 -10.13 -11.84 -25.28
N LYS A 426 -10.26 -13.11 -24.85
CA LYS A 426 -9.16 -14.09 -24.93
C LYS A 426 -8.73 -14.36 -26.37
N ILE A 427 -9.69 -14.52 -27.29
CA ILE A 427 -9.39 -14.72 -28.72
C ILE A 427 -8.67 -13.49 -29.27
N ALA A 428 -9.19 -12.28 -29.03
CA ALA A 428 -8.56 -11.05 -29.49
C ALA A 428 -7.14 -10.89 -28.92
N PHE A 429 -6.96 -11.15 -27.63
CA PHE A 429 -5.65 -11.04 -26.96
C PHE A 429 -4.60 -11.92 -27.64
N LEU A 430 -4.89 -13.21 -27.84
CA LEU A 430 -3.94 -14.14 -28.44
C LEU A 430 -3.61 -13.76 -29.88
N HIS A 431 -4.59 -13.32 -30.67
CA HIS A 431 -4.31 -12.88 -32.04
C HIS A 431 -3.50 -11.59 -32.10
N VAL A 432 -3.75 -10.62 -31.21
CA VAL A 432 -2.91 -9.42 -31.13
C VAL A 432 -1.49 -9.80 -30.74
N ALA A 433 -1.31 -10.62 -29.70
CA ALA A 433 0.01 -11.07 -29.26
C ALA A 433 0.78 -11.85 -30.34
N CYS A 434 0.11 -12.71 -31.10
CA CYS A 434 0.77 -13.57 -32.07
C CYS A 434 0.95 -12.92 -33.44
N LEU A 435 0.02 -12.07 -33.90
CA LEU A 435 -0.06 -11.64 -35.30
C LEU A 435 -0.22 -10.12 -35.50
N PHE A 436 -0.90 -9.41 -34.60
CA PHE A 436 -1.37 -8.05 -34.88
C PHE A 436 -0.79 -6.95 -33.98
N ASN A 437 0.23 -7.25 -33.16
CA ASN A 437 0.95 -6.21 -32.43
C ASN A 437 1.68 -5.29 -33.43
N GLY A 438 1.44 -3.98 -33.35
CA GLY A 438 1.95 -2.99 -34.29
C GLY A 438 1.12 -2.81 -35.56
N GLU A 439 0.07 -3.61 -35.79
CA GLU A 439 -0.77 -3.49 -36.99
C GLU A 439 -1.89 -2.44 -36.81
N PRO A 440 -2.48 -1.92 -37.91
CA PRO A 440 -3.63 -1.04 -37.84
C PRO A 440 -4.84 -1.74 -37.20
N VAL A 441 -5.56 -1.05 -36.31
CA VAL A 441 -6.75 -1.59 -35.61
C VAL A 441 -7.80 -2.10 -36.61
N GLN A 442 -7.96 -1.41 -37.74
CA GLN A 442 -8.87 -1.79 -38.83
C GLN A 442 -8.60 -3.20 -39.37
N ARG A 443 -7.36 -3.67 -39.31
CA ARG A 443 -6.99 -5.02 -39.76
C ARG A 443 -7.60 -6.08 -38.85
N VAL A 444 -7.48 -5.90 -37.53
CA VAL A 444 -8.11 -6.80 -36.54
C VAL A 444 -9.63 -6.77 -36.66
N ARG A 445 -10.23 -5.58 -36.78
CA ARG A 445 -11.68 -5.40 -36.92
C ARG A 445 -12.28 -6.17 -38.10
N LYS A 446 -11.56 -6.21 -39.23
CA LYS A 446 -12.00 -6.88 -40.46
C LYS A 446 -11.75 -8.38 -40.44
N LEU A 447 -10.62 -8.80 -39.88
CA LEU A 447 -10.16 -10.18 -39.99
C LEU A 447 -10.74 -11.06 -38.88
N LEU A 448 -10.94 -10.53 -37.67
CA LEU A 448 -11.44 -11.30 -36.55
C LEU A 448 -12.95 -11.14 -36.37
N GLN A 449 -13.64 -12.28 -36.21
CA GLN A 449 -15.03 -12.29 -35.81
C GLN A 449 -15.14 -11.62 -34.42
N GLN A 450 -16.02 -10.62 -34.30
CA GLN A 450 -16.13 -9.78 -33.10
C GLN A 450 -14.84 -9.03 -32.73
N GLY A 451 -13.96 -8.77 -33.71
CA GLY A 451 -12.71 -8.03 -33.51
C GLY A 451 -12.93 -6.65 -32.88
N GLU A 452 -13.97 -5.93 -33.28
CA GLU A 452 -14.34 -4.63 -32.67
C GLU A 452 -14.55 -4.75 -31.15
N VAL A 453 -15.38 -5.71 -30.74
CA VAL A 453 -15.74 -5.93 -29.34
C VAL A 453 -14.51 -6.39 -28.56
N GLY A 454 -13.75 -7.33 -29.12
CA GLY A 454 -12.51 -7.81 -28.52
C GLY A 454 -11.50 -6.67 -28.30
N MET A 455 -11.25 -5.85 -29.31
CA MET A 455 -10.31 -4.72 -29.20
C MET A 455 -10.73 -3.71 -28.15
N LYS A 456 -12.03 -3.37 -28.10
CA LYS A 456 -12.57 -2.50 -27.06
C LYS A 456 -12.33 -3.05 -25.66
N VAL A 457 -12.60 -4.35 -25.45
CA VAL A 457 -12.36 -5.02 -24.15
C VAL A 457 -10.88 -4.98 -23.77
N LEU A 458 -9.97 -5.24 -24.71
CA LEU A 458 -8.53 -5.20 -24.45
C LEU A 458 -8.04 -3.79 -24.07
N GLU A 459 -8.55 -2.76 -24.74
CA GLU A 459 -8.21 -1.37 -24.47
C GLU A 459 -8.77 -0.91 -23.11
N GLU A 460 -10.01 -1.27 -22.79
CA GLU A 460 -10.64 -0.97 -21.50
C GLU A 460 -9.89 -1.61 -20.33
N LYS A 461 -9.38 -2.83 -20.51
CA LYS A 461 -8.62 -3.58 -19.49
C LYS A 461 -7.11 -3.32 -19.51
N SER A 462 -6.65 -2.26 -20.20
CA SER A 462 -5.23 -1.87 -20.26
C SER A 462 -4.28 -2.95 -20.79
N LEU A 463 -4.77 -3.84 -21.65
CA LEU A 463 -3.96 -4.92 -22.25
C LEU A 463 -3.29 -4.47 -23.55
N ILE A 464 -3.86 -3.44 -24.18
CA ILE A 464 -3.33 -2.78 -25.37
C ILE A 464 -3.50 -1.27 -25.24
N ASN A 465 -2.73 -0.54 -26.05
CA ASN A 465 -2.95 0.85 -26.37
C ASN A 465 -3.24 0.98 -27.87
N VAL A 466 -4.07 1.95 -28.23
CA VAL A 466 -4.26 2.36 -29.62
C VAL A 466 -3.64 3.73 -29.79
N SER A 467 -2.71 3.87 -30.73
CA SER A 467 -2.07 5.15 -31.03
C SER A 467 -3.05 6.09 -31.75
N VAL A 468 -2.67 7.38 -31.85
CA VAL A 468 -3.42 8.38 -32.62
C VAL A 468 -3.56 7.95 -34.09
N ASP A 469 -2.54 7.28 -34.63
CA ASP A 469 -2.54 6.76 -36.01
C ASP A 469 -3.32 5.43 -36.15
N GLU A 470 -4.16 5.06 -35.18
CA GLU A 470 -4.94 3.82 -35.13
C GLU A 470 -4.10 2.52 -35.21
N HIS A 471 -2.88 2.51 -34.65
CA HIS A 471 -2.05 1.30 -34.56
C HIS A 471 -2.13 0.66 -33.18
N ILE A 472 -2.15 -0.67 -33.16
CA ILE A 472 -2.20 -1.46 -31.94
C ILE A 472 -0.81 -1.50 -31.31
N SER A 473 -0.72 -1.24 -30.02
CA SER A 473 0.49 -1.43 -29.22
C SER A 473 0.19 -2.33 -28.03
N MET A 474 0.76 -3.52 -28.04
CA MET A 474 0.76 -4.45 -26.92
C MET A 474 2.15 -4.48 -26.29
N HIS A 475 2.21 -4.42 -24.95
CA HIS A 475 3.46 -4.50 -24.21
C HIS A 475 4.19 -5.81 -24.52
N ARG A 476 5.52 -5.78 -24.71
CA ARG A 476 6.30 -6.94 -25.15
C ARG A 476 6.13 -8.18 -24.25
N LEU A 477 6.06 -7.98 -22.94
CA LEU A 477 5.81 -9.07 -21.99
C LEU A 477 4.42 -9.72 -22.14
N PHE A 478 3.39 -8.96 -22.55
CA PHE A 478 2.09 -9.55 -22.91
C PHE A 478 2.16 -10.34 -24.21
N GLU A 479 2.93 -9.83 -25.18
CA GLU A 479 3.18 -10.53 -26.44
C GLU A 479 3.86 -11.89 -26.19
N GLN A 480 4.94 -11.89 -25.40
CA GLN A 480 5.64 -13.12 -24.99
C GLN A 480 4.72 -14.06 -24.21
N MET A 481 3.92 -13.54 -23.27
CA MET A 481 2.94 -14.33 -22.53
C MET A 481 1.91 -14.98 -23.46
N GLY A 482 1.33 -14.23 -24.40
CA GLY A 482 0.35 -14.76 -25.35
C GLY A 482 0.93 -15.87 -26.23
N LYS A 483 2.12 -15.65 -26.77
CA LYS A 483 2.87 -16.66 -27.55
C LYS A 483 3.18 -17.90 -26.71
N HIS A 484 3.56 -17.73 -25.45
CA HIS A 484 3.82 -18.83 -24.53
C HIS A 484 2.55 -19.64 -24.23
N ILE A 485 1.41 -18.99 -24.02
CA ILE A 485 0.12 -19.66 -23.81
C ILE A 485 -0.25 -20.53 -25.02
N VAL A 486 -0.14 -20.01 -26.24
CA VAL A 486 -0.46 -20.80 -27.45
C VAL A 486 0.46 -22.00 -27.63
N ARG A 487 1.76 -21.87 -27.28
CA ARG A 487 2.71 -22.99 -27.29
C ARG A 487 2.36 -24.04 -26.24
N GLN A 488 1.97 -23.64 -25.03
CA GLN A 488 1.59 -24.57 -23.96
C GLN A 488 0.30 -25.32 -24.29
N ASP A 489 -0.70 -24.63 -24.86
CA ASP A 489 -1.97 -25.24 -25.29
C ASP A 489 -1.79 -26.34 -26.35
N SER A 490 -0.64 -26.39 -27.02
CA SER A 490 -0.31 -27.33 -28.09
C SER A 490 0.82 -28.31 -27.72
N GLU A 491 1.15 -28.46 -26.44
CA GLU A 491 2.29 -29.28 -25.97
C GLU A 491 3.62 -28.94 -26.69
N ASN A 492 3.80 -27.67 -27.06
CA ASN A 492 4.91 -27.16 -27.88
C ASN A 492 5.02 -27.74 -29.29
N SER A 493 4.02 -28.46 -29.78
CA SER A 493 3.96 -28.98 -31.15
C SER A 493 3.40 -27.94 -32.13
N PRO A 494 4.17 -27.46 -33.13
CA PRO A 494 3.69 -26.49 -34.12
C PRO A 494 2.45 -26.94 -34.90
N SER A 495 2.32 -28.23 -35.21
CA SER A 495 1.18 -28.76 -35.96
C SER A 495 -0.14 -28.74 -35.19
N GLN A 496 -0.07 -28.59 -33.86
CA GLN A 496 -1.24 -28.52 -32.97
C GLN A 496 -1.51 -27.09 -32.49
N GLN A 497 -0.68 -26.12 -32.86
CA GLN A 497 -0.88 -24.72 -32.47
C GLN A 497 -2.10 -24.12 -33.17
N ARG A 498 -2.90 -23.39 -32.39
CA ARG A 498 -4.07 -22.66 -32.91
C ARG A 498 -3.69 -21.46 -33.77
N ILE A 499 -2.53 -20.87 -33.51
CA ILE A 499 -2.00 -19.71 -34.23
C ILE A 499 -0.52 -19.96 -34.50
N LEU A 500 -0.09 -19.78 -35.75
CA LEU A 500 1.30 -19.88 -36.15
C LEU A 500 1.80 -18.50 -36.59
N TRP A 501 2.98 -18.10 -36.14
CA TRP A 501 3.56 -16.77 -36.43
C TRP A 501 5.04 -16.82 -36.86
N HIS A 502 5.76 -17.91 -36.61
CA HIS A 502 7.15 -18.07 -37.04
C HIS A 502 7.23 -18.80 -38.38
N HIS A 503 8.02 -18.28 -39.32
CA HIS A 503 8.14 -18.89 -40.66
C HIS A 503 8.66 -20.33 -40.59
N ASP A 504 9.57 -20.61 -39.66
CA ASP A 504 10.17 -21.93 -39.47
C ASP A 504 9.17 -22.98 -38.97
N ASP A 505 8.09 -22.54 -38.32
CA ASP A 505 6.99 -23.42 -37.89
C ASP A 505 5.93 -23.56 -38.99
N ILE A 506 5.64 -22.47 -39.70
CA ILE A 506 4.62 -22.43 -40.77
C ILE A 506 5.00 -23.34 -41.93
N ARG A 507 6.26 -23.28 -42.41
CA ARG A 507 6.67 -24.01 -43.62
C ARG A 507 6.56 -25.53 -43.45
N PRO A 508 7.08 -26.16 -42.37
CA PRO A 508 6.93 -27.60 -42.16
C PRO A 508 5.47 -28.01 -42.00
N VAL A 509 4.65 -27.26 -41.26
CA VAL A 509 3.23 -27.60 -41.04
C VAL A 509 2.45 -27.58 -42.36
N LEU A 510 2.69 -26.58 -43.22
CA LEU A 510 2.04 -26.50 -44.54
C LEU A 510 2.49 -27.59 -45.52
N VAL A 511 3.73 -28.09 -45.38
CA VAL A 511 4.26 -29.16 -46.25
C VAL A 511 3.82 -30.55 -45.78
N THR A 512 3.62 -30.76 -44.48
CA THR A 512 3.44 -32.09 -43.88
C THR A 512 1.98 -32.53 -43.66
N ASN A 513 0.95 -31.67 -43.69
CA ASN A 513 -0.42 -32.20 -43.55
C ASN A 513 -1.61 -31.39 -44.12
N THR A 514 -2.61 -32.15 -44.57
CA THR A 514 -3.92 -31.85 -45.18
C THR A 514 -5.08 -31.64 -44.18
N ALA A 515 -4.80 -31.41 -42.89
CA ALA A 515 -5.84 -31.23 -41.88
C ALA A 515 -5.43 -30.17 -40.84
N LEU A 516 -5.71 -28.91 -41.14
CA LEU A 516 -5.78 -27.87 -40.10
C LEU A 516 -7.02 -28.16 -39.24
N PRO A 517 -6.94 -28.09 -37.89
CA PRO A 517 -8.13 -28.16 -37.05
C PRO A 517 -9.13 -27.06 -37.47
N PRO A 518 -10.46 -27.29 -37.44
CA PRO A 518 -11.46 -26.36 -37.99
C PRO A 518 -11.60 -24.99 -37.29
N PHE A 519 -10.76 -24.68 -36.31
CA PHE A 519 -10.93 -23.50 -35.47
C PHE A 519 -9.91 -22.41 -35.80
N LEU A 520 -10.42 -21.38 -36.47
CA LEU A 520 -9.82 -20.06 -36.73
C LEU A 520 -8.54 -20.07 -37.58
N LEU A 521 -8.63 -20.71 -38.75
CA LEU A 521 -7.99 -20.11 -39.91
C LEU A 521 -8.71 -18.80 -40.21
N LEU A 522 -8.06 -17.67 -39.91
CA LEU A 522 -8.19 -16.54 -40.83
C LEU A 522 -8.00 -17.10 -42.24
N PRO A 523 -8.87 -16.76 -43.21
CA PRO A 523 -8.85 -17.38 -44.53
C PRO A 523 -7.41 -17.39 -45.03
N ILE A 524 -6.94 -18.55 -45.50
CA ILE A 524 -5.54 -18.90 -45.83
C ILE A 524 -4.78 -17.79 -46.58
N ASN A 525 -5.49 -16.87 -47.23
CA ASN A 525 -4.98 -15.58 -47.71
C ASN A 525 -4.22 -14.74 -46.66
N VAL A 526 -4.54 -14.74 -45.36
CA VAL A 526 -3.88 -13.87 -44.36
C VAL A 526 -2.47 -14.36 -44.00
N THR A 527 -2.28 -15.67 -43.84
CA THR A 527 -0.96 -16.28 -43.61
C THR A 527 -0.06 -16.14 -44.85
N ILE A 528 -0.66 -16.18 -46.05
CA ILE A 528 0.04 -15.92 -47.31
C ILE A 528 0.38 -14.42 -47.48
N TYR A 529 -0.47 -13.50 -47.01
CA TYR A 529 -0.22 -12.05 -47.10
C TYR A 529 0.93 -11.58 -46.19
N HIS A 530 1.08 -12.12 -44.97
CA HIS A 530 2.27 -11.81 -44.15
C HIS A 530 3.57 -12.33 -44.80
N MET A 531 3.51 -13.47 -45.49
CA MET A 531 4.62 -13.94 -46.33
C MET A 531 4.88 -13.04 -47.55
N GLN A 532 3.87 -12.35 -48.10
CA GLN A 532 4.08 -11.42 -49.22
C GLN A 532 4.79 -10.13 -48.80
N CYS A 533 4.55 -9.60 -47.60
CA CYS A 533 5.27 -8.43 -47.09
C CYS A 533 6.76 -8.72 -46.81
N SER A 534 7.11 -9.95 -46.40
CA SER A 534 8.51 -10.40 -46.29
C SER A 534 9.15 -10.71 -47.66
N LYS A 535 8.36 -11.17 -48.65
CA LYS A 535 8.87 -11.48 -50.01
C LYS A 535 9.24 -10.25 -50.85
N ILE A 536 8.73 -9.05 -50.56
CA ILE A 536 9.05 -7.85 -51.33
C ILE A 536 10.50 -7.38 -51.08
N LEU A 537 11.10 -7.70 -49.93
CA LEU A 537 12.52 -7.41 -49.65
C LEU A 537 13.48 -8.52 -50.15
N PHE A 538 13.00 -9.75 -50.35
CA PHE A 538 13.85 -10.85 -50.81
C PHE A 538 13.94 -10.99 -52.35
N ARG A 539 13.04 -10.36 -53.11
CA ARG A 539 13.07 -10.39 -54.59
C ARG A 539 13.98 -9.34 -55.23
N ARG A 540 14.68 -8.50 -54.46
CA ARG A 540 15.59 -7.47 -54.98
C ARG A 540 17.10 -7.74 -54.79
N SER A 541 17.50 -8.85 -54.17
CA SER A 541 18.92 -9.19 -53.97
C SER A 541 19.43 -10.40 -54.78
N LEU A 542 18.63 -10.97 -55.69
CA LEU A 542 19.03 -12.09 -56.55
C LEU A 542 18.71 -11.84 -58.04
N ARG A 543 19.09 -10.64 -58.51
CA ARG A 543 19.38 -10.39 -59.93
C ARG A 543 20.60 -9.47 -60.01
N ILE A 544 21.79 -10.09 -59.93
CA ILE A 544 22.94 -10.02 -60.85
C ILE A 544 23.81 -11.23 -60.49
#